data_AF-A0AAP5I9F9-F1
#
_entry.id   AF-A0AAP5I9F9-F1
#
_cell.length_a   1.000
_cell.length_b   1.000
_cell.length_c   1.000
_cell.angle_alpha   90.00
_cell.angle_beta   90.00
_cell.angle_gamma   90.00
#
_symmetry.space_group_name_H-M   'P 1'
#
loop_
_entity.id
_entity.type
_entity.pdbx_description
1 polymer ?
#
loop_
_entity_poly.entity_id
_entity_poly.type
_entity_poly.pdbx_seq_one_letter_code
_entity_poly.pdbx_strand_id
1 'polypeptide(L)'
;MASSQESALLQLLFRGELEIKEIAHPNNSAKKNNYLSADFSQISSLLKEEAKRRYKYTKRVLELNLSKRTSESLTPIIQQVSREIVDEHPPKWRTLCRWLYDYESSGQDIRSLVPRHSAKGNRRQLDEE
;
A
#
# COMPACT_ATOMS: atom_id res chain seq x y z
N MET A 1 20.81 15.02 -13.26
CA MET A 1 19.95 16.20 -13.52
C MET A 1 18.69 16.00 -12.72
N ALA A 2 18.59 16.55 -11.50
CA ALA A 2 17.36 16.45 -10.70
C ALA A 2 16.19 17.04 -11.51
N SER A 3 15.00 16.46 -11.39
CA SER A 3 13.83 16.90 -12.14
C SER A 3 13.55 18.37 -11.80
N SER A 4 13.43 19.24 -12.81
CA SER A 4 13.26 20.71 -12.65
C SER A 4 12.13 21.12 -11.69
N GLN A 5 11.14 20.24 -11.50
CA GLN A 5 10.04 20.47 -10.57
C GLN A 5 10.41 20.21 -9.10
N GLU A 6 11.34 19.28 -8.83
CA GLU A 6 11.77 18.95 -7.46
C GLU A 6 12.58 20.09 -6.85
N SER A 7 13.46 20.73 -7.63
CA SER A 7 14.25 21.88 -7.17
C SER A 7 13.36 23.08 -6.83
N ALA A 8 12.31 23.32 -7.62
CA ALA A 8 11.37 24.40 -7.38
C ALA A 8 10.59 24.22 -6.06
N LEU A 9 10.11 23.00 -5.79
CA LEU A 9 9.39 22.69 -4.55
C LEU A 9 10.29 22.85 -3.31
N LEU A 10 11.55 22.41 -3.39
CA LEU A 10 12.52 22.57 -2.29
C LEU A 10 12.83 24.03 -2.00
N GLN A 11 13.00 24.86 -3.03
CA GLN A 11 13.23 26.30 -2.83
C GLN A 11 12.06 26.98 -2.13
N LEU A 12 10.82 26.66 -2.53
CA LEU A 12 9.61 27.21 -1.91
C LEU A 12 9.48 26.80 -0.43
N LEU A 13 9.86 25.57 -0.09
CA LEU A 13 9.90 25.10 1.30
C LEU A 13 10.95 25.86 2.12
N PHE A 14 12.19 25.98 1.62
CA PHE A 14 13.26 26.71 2.33
C PHE A 14 12.97 28.21 2.46
N ARG A 15 12.21 28.77 1.51
CA ARG A 15 11.77 30.17 1.54
C ARG A 15 10.60 30.41 2.50
N GLY A 16 10.02 29.35 3.07
CA GLY A 16 8.87 29.42 3.98
C GLY A 16 7.54 29.72 3.28
N GLU A 17 7.49 29.59 1.95
CA GLU A 17 6.27 29.79 1.15
C GLU A 17 5.41 28.51 1.07
N LEU A 18 5.97 27.38 1.52
CA LEU A 18 5.29 26.11 1.71
C LEU A 18 5.44 25.66 3.17
N GLU A 19 4.36 25.13 3.73
CA GLU A 19 4.37 24.46 5.04
C GLU A 19 3.87 23.02 4.91
N ILE A 20 4.52 22.11 5.64
CA ILE A 20 4.07 20.71 5.76
C ILE A 20 3.00 20.66 6.85
N LYS A 21 1.73 20.54 6.47
CA LYS A 21 0.64 20.31 7.42
C LYS A 21 0.54 18.85 7.79
N GLU A 22 0.50 18.56 9.09
CA GLU A 22 0.06 17.25 9.57
C GLU A 22 -1.43 17.06 9.23
N ILE A 23 -1.73 16.07 8.41
CA ILE A 23 -3.12 15.66 8.16
C ILE A 23 -3.55 14.80 9.34
N ALA A 24 -4.37 15.36 10.23
CA ALA A 24 -4.98 14.59 11.31
C ALA A 24 -5.95 13.56 10.71
N HIS A 25 -5.56 12.28 10.75
CA HIS A 25 -6.44 11.19 10.36
C HIS A 25 -7.38 10.82 11.52
N PRO A 26 -8.72 10.75 11.29
CA PRO A 26 -9.66 10.40 12.33
C PRO A 26 -9.39 8.97 12.86
N ASN A 27 -9.31 8.86 14.18
CA ASN A 27 -9.13 7.61 14.90
C ASN A 27 -10.31 6.66 14.64
N ASN A 28 -10.10 5.65 13.79
CA ASN A 28 -10.97 4.48 13.74
C ASN A 28 -10.19 3.29 14.31
N SER A 29 -10.75 2.67 15.35
CA SER A 29 -10.15 1.64 16.20
C SER A 29 -9.98 0.26 15.53
N ALA A 30 -9.49 0.23 14.29
CA ALA A 30 -9.11 -0.99 13.58
C ALA A 30 -7.61 -1.25 13.79
N LYS A 31 -7.25 -2.43 14.33
CA LYS A 31 -5.87 -2.91 14.59
C LYS A 31 -4.82 -2.18 13.73
N LYS A 32 -4.12 -1.19 14.31
CA LYS A 32 -3.18 -0.31 13.59
C LYS A 32 -2.12 -1.12 12.84
N ASN A 33 -1.98 -0.88 11.53
CA ASN A 33 -0.80 -1.29 10.80
C ASN A 33 0.40 -0.56 11.42
N ASN A 34 1.27 -1.26 12.14
CA ASN A 34 2.44 -0.66 12.82
C ASN A 34 3.36 0.11 11.84
N TYR A 35 3.26 -0.16 10.54
CA TYR A 35 4.01 0.54 9.51
C TYR A 35 3.48 1.94 9.18
N LEU A 36 2.20 2.26 9.46
CA LEU A 36 1.66 3.60 9.19
C LEU A 36 2.30 4.68 10.05
N SER A 37 2.77 4.32 11.24
CA SER A 37 3.52 5.21 12.14
C SER A 37 5.03 5.17 11.92
N ALA A 38 5.53 4.22 11.12
CA ALA A 38 6.96 4.09 10.84
C ALA A 38 7.35 4.87 9.59
N ASP A 39 8.59 5.37 9.56
CA ASP A 39 9.17 5.86 8.32
C ASP A 39 9.36 4.69 7.34
N PHE A 40 8.93 4.88 6.09
CA PHE A 40 9.08 3.88 5.02
C PHE A 40 10.56 3.53 4.76
N SER A 41 11.49 4.44 5.08
CA SER A 41 12.93 4.18 4.98
C SER A 41 13.38 3.02 5.89
N GLN A 42 12.72 2.84 7.04
CA GLN A 42 13.08 1.87 8.09
C GLN A 42 12.49 0.47 7.85
N ILE A 43 11.60 0.32 6.87
CA ILE A 43 11.03 -0.98 6.50
C ILE A 43 12.10 -1.81 5.77
N SER A 44 12.12 -3.14 5.93
CA SER A 44 13.06 -3.99 5.20
C SER A 44 12.82 -3.93 3.69
N SER A 45 13.89 -4.07 2.89
CA SER A 45 13.81 -4.02 1.42
C SER A 45 12.79 -5.01 0.86
N LEU A 46 12.78 -6.25 1.36
CA LEU A 46 11.83 -7.29 0.96
C LEU A 46 10.37 -6.85 1.17
N LEU A 47 10.06 -6.26 2.32
CA LEU A 47 8.72 -5.76 2.62
C LEU A 47 8.33 -4.56 1.76
N LYS A 48 9.30 -3.69 1.40
CA LYS A 48 9.06 -2.58 0.47
C LYS A 48 8.75 -3.10 -0.93
N GLU A 49 9.49 -4.09 -1.42
CA GLU A 49 9.23 -4.66 -2.75
C GLU A 49 7.86 -5.33 -2.83
N GLU A 50 7.45 -6.05 -1.78
CA GLU A 50 6.10 -6.61 -1.71
C GLU A 50 5.02 -5.52 -1.61
N ALA A 51 5.25 -4.43 -0.89
CA ALA A 51 4.33 -3.28 -0.87
C ALA A 51 4.22 -2.61 -2.25
N LYS A 52 5.34 -2.42 -2.95
CA LYS A 52 5.36 -1.91 -4.34
C LYS A 52 4.61 -2.84 -5.29
N ARG A 53 4.80 -4.15 -5.16
CA ARG A 53 4.08 -5.16 -5.95
C ARG A 53 2.57 -5.01 -5.76
N ARG A 54 2.10 -4.98 -4.51
CA ARG A 54 0.67 -4.75 -4.19
C ARG A 54 0.16 -3.43 -4.74
N TYR A 55 0.97 -2.39 -4.64
CA TYR A 55 0.64 -1.06 -5.12
C TYR A 55 0.36 -1.04 -6.64
N LYS A 56 1.10 -1.81 -7.46
CA LYS A 56 0.82 -1.89 -8.90
C LYS A 56 -0.61 -2.36 -9.19
N TYR A 57 -1.10 -3.36 -8.45
CA TYR A 57 -2.48 -3.84 -8.59
C TYR A 57 -3.51 -2.81 -8.11
N THR A 58 -3.32 -2.24 -6.92
CA THR A 58 -4.26 -1.27 -6.36
C THR A 58 -4.33 -0.01 -7.23
N LYS A 59 -3.18 0.49 -7.68
CA LYS A 59 -3.08 1.65 -8.56
C LYS A 59 -3.86 1.44 -9.85
N ARG A 60 -3.71 0.28 -10.51
CA ARG A 60 -4.42 -0.02 -11.76
C ARG A 60 -5.94 0.03 -11.60
N VAL A 61 -6.46 -0.49 -10.50
CA VAL A 61 -7.91 -0.46 -10.22
C VAL A 61 -8.40 0.96 -9.95
N LEU A 62 -7.62 1.77 -9.23
CA LEU A 62 -7.96 3.17 -8.94
C LEU A 62 -7.94 4.03 -10.21
N GLU A 63 -6.95 3.85 -11.09
CA GLU A 63 -6.88 4.55 -12.38
C GLU A 63 -8.08 4.27 -13.29
N LEU A 64 -8.63 3.05 -13.23
CA LEU A 64 -9.79 2.65 -14.03
C LEU A 64 -11.13 3.17 -13.47
N ASN A 65 -11.16 3.74 -12.26
CA ASN A 65 -12.36 4.31 -11.61
C ASN A 65 -13.61 3.43 -11.73
N LEU A 66 -13.46 2.12 -11.46
CA LEU A 66 -14.55 1.16 -11.59
C LEU A 66 -15.73 1.48 -10.67
N SER A 67 -16.95 1.41 -11.20
CA SER A 67 -18.16 1.62 -10.39
C SER A 67 -18.44 0.49 -9.40
N LYS A 68 -18.00 -0.75 -9.71
CA LYS A 68 -18.17 -1.93 -8.85
C LYS A 68 -16.90 -2.77 -8.85
N ARG A 69 -16.51 -3.28 -7.68
CA ARG A 69 -15.33 -4.14 -7.45
C ARG A 69 -15.76 -5.60 -7.23
N THR A 70 -16.24 -6.24 -8.29
CA THR A 70 -16.68 -7.65 -8.30
C THR A 70 -15.58 -8.58 -8.82
N SER A 71 -15.75 -9.90 -8.64
CA SER A 71 -14.85 -10.91 -9.20
C SER A 71 -14.66 -10.73 -10.71
N GLU A 72 -15.74 -10.51 -11.45
CA GLU A 72 -15.75 -10.33 -12.90
C GLU A 72 -14.97 -9.08 -13.34
N SER A 73 -15.07 -7.98 -12.59
CA SER A 73 -14.36 -6.74 -12.90
C SER A 73 -12.86 -6.79 -12.55
N LEU A 74 -12.50 -7.45 -11.45
CA LEU A 74 -11.13 -7.42 -10.91
C LEU A 74 -10.24 -8.52 -11.48
N THR A 75 -10.80 -9.68 -11.81
CA THR A 75 -10.04 -10.80 -12.39
C THR A 75 -9.29 -10.42 -13.68
N PRO A 76 -9.89 -9.75 -14.68
CA PRO A 76 -9.16 -9.36 -15.89
C PRO A 76 -8.05 -8.35 -15.58
N ILE A 77 -8.25 -7.45 -14.62
CA ILE A 77 -7.22 -6.49 -14.19
C ILE A 77 -6.06 -7.21 -13.51
N ILE A 78 -6.34 -8.18 -12.65
CA ILE A 78 -5.31 -8.99 -11.99
C ILE A 78 -4.48 -9.73 -13.03
N GLN A 79 -5.11 -10.36 -14.01
CA GLN A 79 -4.43 -11.08 -15.09
C GLN A 79 -3.59 -10.16 -15.97
N GLN A 80 -4.10 -8.97 -16.26
CA GLN A 80 -3.35 -7.97 -17.02
C GLN A 80 -2.10 -7.54 -16.24
N VAL A 81 -2.27 -7.07 -15.00
CA VAL A 81 -1.16 -6.57 -14.18
C VAL A 81 -0.15 -7.69 -13.90
N SER A 82 -0.59 -8.93 -13.66
CA SER A 82 0.34 -10.05 -13.42
C SER A 82 1.24 -10.34 -14.62
N ARG A 83 0.72 -10.19 -15.84
CA ARG A 83 1.52 -10.33 -17.07
C ARG A 83 2.50 -9.16 -17.24
N GLU A 84 2.04 -7.94 -16.97
CA GLU A 84 2.87 -6.72 -17.07
C GLU A 84 4.06 -6.75 -16.11
N ILE A 85 3.88 -7.28 -14.91
CA ILE A 85 4.91 -7.26 -13.86
C ILE A 85 5.62 -8.62 -13.70
N VAL A 86 5.25 -9.62 -14.51
CA VAL A 86 5.73 -11.00 -14.45
C VAL A 86 5.61 -11.58 -13.04
N ASP A 87 4.41 -11.45 -12.45
CA ASP A 87 4.13 -11.97 -11.10
C ASP A 87 3.71 -13.44 -11.17
N GLU A 88 4.53 -14.31 -10.59
CA GLU A 88 4.28 -15.75 -10.48
C GLU A 88 3.10 -16.08 -9.55
N HIS A 89 2.78 -15.19 -8.61
CA HIS A 89 1.82 -15.46 -7.53
C HIS A 89 0.77 -14.34 -7.40
N PRO A 90 -0.03 -14.09 -8.45
CA PRO A 90 -1.00 -13.00 -8.45
C PRO A 90 -2.05 -13.15 -7.33
N PRO A 91 -2.57 -12.03 -6.80
CA PRO A 91 -3.60 -12.08 -5.77
C PRO A 91 -4.92 -12.63 -6.29
N LYS A 92 -5.72 -13.22 -5.40
CA LYS A 92 -7.15 -13.45 -5.67
C LYS A 92 -7.92 -12.12 -5.58
N TRP A 93 -9.05 -12.00 -6.27
CA TRP A 93 -9.85 -10.78 -6.26
C TRP A 93 -10.23 -10.29 -4.85
N ARG A 94 -10.54 -11.20 -3.91
CA ARG A 94 -10.82 -10.84 -2.50
C ARG A 94 -9.61 -10.24 -1.79
N THR A 95 -8.41 -10.73 -2.12
CA THR A 95 -7.15 -10.20 -1.59
C THR A 95 -6.93 -8.79 -2.09
N LEU A 96 -7.17 -8.55 -3.38
CA LEU A 96 -7.08 -7.21 -3.96
C LEU A 96 -8.11 -6.24 -3.36
N CYS A 97 -9.36 -6.68 -3.12
CA CYS A 97 -10.35 -5.86 -2.42
C CYS A 97 -9.87 -5.44 -1.02
N ARG A 98 -9.22 -6.34 -0.28
CA ARG A 98 -8.66 -6.00 1.05
C ARG A 98 -7.55 -4.97 0.94
N TRP A 99 -6.63 -5.12 -0.02
CA TRP A 99 -5.58 -4.13 -0.25
C TRP A 99 -6.13 -2.76 -0.64
N LEU A 100 -7.16 -2.71 -1.50
CA LEU A 100 -7.83 -1.46 -1.85
C LEU A 100 -8.44 -0.79 -0.63
N TYR A 101 -9.14 -1.56 0.21
CA TYR A 101 -9.71 -1.05 1.46
C TYR A 101 -8.62 -0.51 2.40
N ASP A 102 -7.53 -1.26 2.63
CA ASP A 102 -6.43 -0.84 3.49
C ASP A 102 -5.76 0.44 2.96
N TYR A 103 -5.60 0.55 1.63
CA TYR A 103 -5.02 1.71 0.97
C TYR A 103 -5.93 2.94 1.06
N GLU A 104 -7.22 2.81 0.75
CA GLU A 104 -8.17 3.93 0.81
C GLU A 104 -8.41 4.40 2.24
N SER A 105 -8.59 3.48 3.19
CA SER A 105 -8.82 3.81 4.60
C SER A 105 -7.62 4.43 5.31
N SER A 106 -6.41 4.24 4.77
CA SER A 106 -5.18 4.89 5.25
C SER A 106 -4.90 6.25 4.60
N GLY A 107 -5.82 6.77 3.77
CA GLY A 107 -5.58 8.02 3.05
C GLY A 107 -4.62 7.86 1.88
N GLN A 108 -4.61 6.68 1.23
CA GLN A 108 -3.77 6.35 0.08
C GLN A 108 -2.27 6.24 0.42
N ASP A 109 -1.96 5.71 1.59
CA ASP A 109 -0.58 5.50 2.03
C ASP A 109 -0.05 4.11 1.62
N ILE A 110 1.05 4.06 0.87
CA ILE A 110 1.69 2.80 0.45
C ILE A 110 2.12 1.91 1.63
N ARG A 111 2.39 2.50 2.81
CA ARG A 111 2.74 1.77 4.04
C ARG A 111 1.63 0.84 4.50
N SER A 112 0.37 1.12 4.14
CA SER A 112 -0.78 0.25 4.43
C SER A 112 -0.71 -1.11 3.71
N LEU A 113 -0.01 -1.17 2.58
CA LEU A 113 0.12 -2.38 1.77
C LEU A 113 1.22 -3.32 2.28
N VAL A 114 2.03 -2.88 3.25
CA VAL A 114 3.11 -3.69 3.82
C VAL A 114 2.53 -4.92 4.55
N PRO A 115 3.00 -6.15 4.24
CA PRO A 115 2.53 -7.36 4.92
C PRO A 115 2.73 -7.32 6.44
N ARG A 116 1.69 -7.70 7.19
CA ARG A 116 1.70 -7.76 8.66
C ARG A 116 2.22 -9.10 9.18
N HIS A 117 3.43 -9.51 8.79
CA HIS A 117 3.97 -10.80 9.21
C HIS A 117 4.14 -10.91 10.74
N SER A 118 4.49 -9.81 11.40
CA SER A 118 4.62 -9.72 12.86
C SER A 118 3.29 -9.83 13.62
N ALA A 119 2.14 -9.64 12.95
CA ALA A 119 0.82 -9.77 13.56
C ALA A 119 0.25 -11.20 13.47
N LYS A 120 1.01 -12.16 12.92
CA LYS A 120 0.61 -13.57 12.94
C LYS A 120 0.76 -14.10 14.37
N GLY A 121 -0.36 -14.53 14.97
CA GLY A 121 -0.34 -15.20 16.27
C GLY A 121 0.47 -16.49 16.22
N ASN A 122 0.99 -16.92 17.37
CA ASN A 122 1.69 -18.19 17.49
C ASN A 122 0.70 -19.33 17.18
N ARG A 123 1.04 -20.15 16.17
CA ARG A 123 0.26 -21.33 15.76
C ARG A 123 0.95 -22.65 16.09
N ARG A 124 2.04 -22.61 16.87
CA ARG A 124 2.61 -23.85 17.42
C ARG A 124 1.53 -24.48 18.29
N GLN A 125 1.02 -25.63 17.88
CA GLN A 125 0.33 -26.51 18.80
C GLN A 125 1.39 -26.91 19.82
N LEU A 126 1.07 -26.78 21.10
CA LEU A 126 1.87 -27.40 22.14
C LEU A 126 1.68 -28.89 21.92
N ASP A 127 2.68 -29.54 21.32
CA ASP A 127 2.69 -30.99 21.27
C ASP A 127 2.75 -31.45 22.74
N GLU A 128 1.67 -32.07 23.22
CA GLU A 128 1.58 -32.65 24.56
C GLU A 128 2.50 -33.88 24.61
N GLU A 129 3.46 -33.88 25.55
CA GLU A 129 4.39 -35.00 25.83
C GLU A 129 3.69 -36.20 26.49
#